data_AF-A0A3D3CWU0-F1
#
_entry.id   AF-A0A3D3CWU0-F1
#
_cell.length_a   1.000
_cell.length_b   1.000
_cell.length_c   1.000
_cell.angle_alpha   90.00
_cell.angle_beta   90.00
_cell.angle_gamma   90.00
#
_symmetry.space_group_name_H-M   'P 1'
#
loop_
_entity.id
_entity.type
_entity.pdbx_description
1 polymer ?
#
loop_
_entity_poly.entity_id
_entity_poly.type
_entity_poly.pdbx_seq_one_letter_code
_entity_poly.pdbx_strand_id
1 'polypeptide(L)' 'AIVTDQIRNDPKMAGKPDEMIEKIAIGKLNAFFKENTLTAQPFVKDASKTVGDHLKSVDPGLKVTLFKRVQLG' A
#
# COMPACT_ATOMS: atom_id res chain seq x y z
N ALA A 1 -5.94 -13.39 10.13
CA ALA A 1 -4.97 -12.63 9.32
C ALA A 1 -4.72 -11.33 10.08
N ILE A 2 -3.47 -11.01 10.40
CA ILE A 2 -3.11 -10.03 11.46
C ILE A 2 -3.88 -8.69 11.33
N VAL A 3 -4.08 -8.20 10.10
CA VAL A 3 -4.82 -6.97 9.81
C VAL A 3 -6.32 -7.09 10.11
N THR A 4 -6.95 -8.21 9.78
CA THR A 4 -8.38 -8.46 10.04
C THR A 4 -8.65 -8.59 11.54
N ASP A 5 -7.74 -9.22 12.28
CA ASP A 5 -7.82 -9.38 13.74
C ASP A 5 -7.63 -8.03 14.46
N GLN A 6 -6.76 -7.16 13.95
CA GLN A 6 -6.64 -5.78 14.44
C GLN A 6 -7.90 -4.94 14.23
N ILE A 7 -8.60 -5.12 13.10
CA ILE A 7 -9.81 -4.34 12.78
C ILE A 7 -11.01 -4.82 13.59
N ARG A 8 -11.13 -6.13 13.83
CA ARG A 8 -12.18 -6.71 14.69
C ARG A 8 -12.07 -6.26 16.15
N ASN A 9 -10.86 -6.04 16.64
CA ASN A 9 -10.60 -5.55 17.99
C ASN A 9 -10.72 -4.02 18.14
N ASP A 10 -10.96 -3.28 17.05
CA ASP A 10 -11.20 -1.83 17.12
C ASP A 10 -12.62 -1.58 17.66
N PRO A 11 -12.78 -0.88 18.80
CA PRO A 11 -14.09 -0.65 19.43
C PRO A 11 -15.06 0.14 18.54
N LYS A 12 -14.59 0.83 17.50
CA LYS A 12 -15.43 1.53 16.51
C LYS A 12 -16.02 0.60 15.43
N MET A 13 -15.55 -0.64 15.38
CA MET A 13 -15.86 -1.62 14.33
C MET A 13 -16.61 -2.84 14.86
N ALA A 14 -16.70 -2.98 16.19
CA ALA A 14 -17.49 -4.00 16.86
C ALA A 14 -18.98 -3.89 16.47
N GLY A 15 -19.56 -4.99 15.96
CA GLY A 15 -20.97 -5.06 15.56
C GLY A 15 -21.27 -4.79 14.08
N LYS A 16 -20.24 -4.50 13.26
CA LYS A 16 -20.40 -4.39 11.80
C LYS A 16 -20.39 -5.77 11.14
N PRO A 17 -21.17 -6.00 10.06
CA PRO A 17 -21.15 -7.27 9.33
C PRO A 17 -19.74 -7.64 8.85
N ASP A 18 -19.39 -8.91 8.89
CA ASP A 18 -18.05 -9.42 8.53
C ASP A 18 -17.61 -8.97 7.12
N GLU A 19 -18.53 -8.95 6.14
CA GLU A 19 -18.25 -8.42 4.79
C GLU A 19 -17.77 -6.97 4.80
N MET A 20 -18.30 -6.14 5.70
CA MET A 20 -17.92 -4.74 5.80
C MET A 20 -16.54 -4.58 6.46
N ILE A 21 -16.24 -5.41 7.45
CA ILE A 21 -14.92 -5.46 8.11
C ILE A 21 -13.85 -5.88 7.09
N GLU A 22 -14.16 -6.87 6.26
CA GLU A 22 -13.25 -7.35 5.21
C GLU A 22 -12.99 -6.30 4.14
N LYS A 23 -14.03 -5.61 3.64
CA LYS A 23 -13.87 -4.48 2.70
C LYS A 23 -13.00 -3.36 3.29
N ILE A 24 -13.14 -3.07 4.58
CA ILE A 24 -12.35 -2.04 5.26
C ILE A 24 -10.89 -2.50 5.45
N ALA A 25 -10.67 -3.77 5.75
CA ALA A 25 -9.33 -4.36 5.82
C ALA A 25 -8.60 -4.28 4.48
N ILE A 26 -9.29 -4.65 3.39
CA ILE A 26 -8.77 -4.55 2.02
C ILE A 26 -8.46 -3.09 1.67
N GLY A 27 -9.35 -2.15 2.01
CA GLY A 27 -9.13 -0.72 1.80
C GLY A 27 -7.88 -0.19 2.51
N LYS A 28 -7.71 -0.53 3.80
CA LYS A 28 -6.52 -0.17 4.59
C LYS A 28 -5.25 -0.78 4.00
N LEU A 29 -5.30 -2.05 3.59
CA LEU A 29 -4.15 -2.73 3.01
C LEU A 29 -3.74 -2.08 1.68
N ASN A 30 -4.72 -1.74 0.83
CA ASN A 30 -4.48 -1.05 -0.43
C ASN A 30 -3.89 0.36 -0.22
N ALA A 31 -4.38 1.11 0.77
CA ALA A 31 -3.80 2.40 1.14
C ALA A 31 -2.36 2.24 1.63
N PHE A 32 -2.10 1.25 2.49
CA PHE A 32 -0.76 0.94 2.97
C PHE A 32 0.20 0.64 1.82
N PHE A 33 -0.19 -0.21 0.86
CA PHE A 33 0.64 -0.50 -0.30
C PHE A 33 0.92 0.75 -1.15
N LYS A 34 -0.07 1.61 -1.38
CA LYS A 34 0.12 2.85 -2.13
C LYS A 34 1.06 3.84 -1.45
N GLU A 35 1.10 3.88 -0.12
CA GLU A 35 1.88 4.85 0.64
C GLU A 35 3.26 4.33 1.06
N ASN A 36 3.37 3.04 1.39
CA ASN A 36 4.56 2.48 2.04
C ASN A 36 5.37 1.56 1.13
N THR A 37 4.86 1.19 -0.05
CA THR A 37 5.58 0.33 -0.99
C THR A 37 6.06 1.14 -2.18
N LEU A 38 7.38 1.27 -2.33
CA LEU A 38 8.02 2.07 -3.37
C LEU A 38 7.46 1.81 -4.77
N THR A 39 7.21 0.54 -5.13
CA THR A 39 6.72 0.16 -6.46
C THR A 39 5.25 0.51 -6.73
N ALA A 40 4.42 0.59 -5.69
CA ALA A 40 2.99 0.90 -5.80
C ALA A 40 2.68 2.39 -5.59
N GLN A 41 3.68 3.17 -5.18
CA GLN A 41 3.56 4.63 -5.06
C GLN A 41 3.39 5.29 -6.43
N PRO A 42 2.62 6.39 -6.52
CA PRO A 42 2.57 7.22 -7.71
C PRO A 42 3.96 7.79 -8.01
N PHE A 43 4.34 7.81 -9.28
CA PHE A 43 5.63 8.34 -9.68
C PHE A 43 5.64 9.87 -9.56
N VAL A 44 6.62 10.42 -8.85
CA VAL A 44 6.68 11.85 -8.50
C VAL A 44 6.67 12.78 -9.73
N LYS A 45 7.24 12.33 -10.86
CA LYS A 45 7.26 13.11 -12.11
C LYS A 45 6.01 12.93 -12.97
N ASP A 46 5.27 11.84 -12.77
CA ASP A 46 4.05 11.52 -13.51
C ASP A 46 3.13 10.68 -12.62
N ALA A 47 2.23 11.36 -11.92
CA ALA A 47 1.30 10.72 -10.99
C ALA A 47 0.26 9.81 -11.66
N SER A 48 0.20 9.78 -13.01
CA SER A 48 -0.67 8.87 -13.75
C SER A 48 -0.19 7.41 -13.74
N LYS A 49 1.08 7.18 -13.37
CA LYS A 49 1.71 5.86 -13.34
C LYS A 49 2.33 5.58 -11.97
N THR A 50 2.45 4.31 -11.61
CA THR A 50 3.23 3.92 -10.43
C THR A 50 4.72 3.89 -10.75
N VAL A 51 5.57 3.95 -9.72
CA VAL A 51 7.02 3.74 -9.89
C VAL A 51 7.30 2.37 -10.53
N GLY A 52 6.53 1.33 -10.18
CA GLY A 52 6.64 0.01 -10.78
C GLY A 52 6.31 0.00 -12.28
N ASP A 53 5.27 0.73 -12.69
CA ASP A 53 4.91 0.86 -14.11
C ASP A 53 5.97 1.62 -14.89
N HIS A 54 6.55 2.66 -14.27
CA HIS A 54 7.66 3.38 -14.87
C HIS A 54 8.88 2.48 -15.07
N LEU A 55 9.28 1.70 -14.06
CA LEU A 55 10.41 0.77 -14.16
C LEU A 55 10.19 -0.25 -15.30
N LYS A 56 9.00 -0.83 -15.40
CA LYS A 56 8.64 -1.76 -16.49
C LYS A 56 8.66 -1.11 -17.87
N SER A 57 8.29 0.17 -17.96
CA SER A 57 8.33 0.92 -19.22
C SER A 57 9.75 1.19 -19.73
N VAL A 58 10.73 1.18 -18.84
CA VAL A 58 12.16 1.36 -19.18
C VAL A 58 12.79 0.01 -19.53
N ASP A 59 12.61 -1.00 -18.67
CA ASP A 59 13.07 -2.37 -18.91
C ASP A 59 12.23 -3.36 -18.08
N PRO A 60 11.61 -4.38 -18.71
CA PRO A 60 10.82 -5.41 -18.01
C PRO A 60 11.58 -6.17 -16.91
N GLY A 61 12.91 -6.26 -16.99
CA GLY A 61 13.78 -6.96 -16.04
C GLY A 61 14.25 -6.11 -14.87
N LEU A 62 14.00 -4.79 -14.89
CA LEU A 62 14.56 -3.86 -13.91
C LEU A 62 13.88 -3.99 -12.55
N LYS A 63 14.66 -4.32 -11.53
CA LYS A 63 14.20 -4.48 -10.14
C LYS A 63 14.96 -3.56 -9.20
N VAL A 64 14.22 -2.88 -8.32
CA VAL A 64 14.82 -2.18 -7.19
C VAL A 64 15.18 -3.19 -6.12
N THR A 65 16.48 -3.31 -5.82
CA THR A 65 16.99 -4.23 -4.79
C THR A 65 17.04 -3.59 -3.41
N LEU A 66 17.34 -2.30 -3.33
CA LEU A 66 17.45 -1.54 -2.09
C LEU A 66 17.17 -0.06 -2.34
N PHE A 67 16.55 0.62 -1.38
CA PHE A 67 16.52 2.07 -1.32
C PHE A 67 16.79 2.53 0.12
N LYS A 68 17.43 3.69 0.28
CA LYS A 68 17.66 4.32 1.59
C LYS A 68 17.22 5.77 1.50
N ARG A 69 16.21 6.14 2.30
CA ARG A 69 15.78 7.53 2.48
C ARG A 69 16.28 8.03 3.82
N VAL A 70 16.95 9.19 3.84
CA VAL A 70 17.36 9.89 5.05
C VAL A 70 16.62 11.22 5.07
N GLN A 71 15.98 11.54 6.19
CA GLN A 71 15.32 12.81 6.42
C GLN A 71 15.84 13.36 7.75
N LEU A 72 16.34 14.60 7.72
CA LEU A 72 16.64 15.34 8.93
C LEU A 72 15.31 15.82 9.51
N GLY A 73 15.15 15.65 10.83
CA GLY A 73 13.89 15.89 11.55
C GLY A 73 13.30 17.27 11.29
#